data_AF-A0A9R0R3T4-F1
#
_entry.id   AF-A0A9R0R3T4-F1
#
_cell.length_a   1.000
_cell.length_b   1.000
_cell.length_c   1.000
_cell.angle_alpha   90.00
_cell.angle_beta   90.00
_cell.angle_gamma   90.00
#
_symmetry.space_group_name_H-M   'P 1'
#
loop_
_entity.id
_entity.type
_entity.pdbx_description
1 polymer ?
#
loop_
_entity_poly.entity_id
_entity_poly.type
_entity_poly.pdbx_seq_one_letter_code
_entity_poly.pdbx_strand_id
1 'polypeptide(L)'
;MVPGARAPAASVLRGLVALAGAAVLWFSGAAEARVLLTLDDFGAVGDGIANDTQAFVDAWTAACGSEEQAVLAVPVAKAYQIWPVQLSGPCKKKLKLLVRASVPCFSRAFLDVDGGAGQIAGTIVAPASPDEWAGRDPMKWLYIYGVDGLSVSGGGTIDGVGQEWWARSCKRKKTQVRTL
;
A
#
# COMPACT_ATOMS: atom_id res chain seq x y z
N MET A 1 49.79 2.70 60.79
CA MET A 1 50.34 1.34 61.02
C MET A 1 50.60 0.72 59.66
N VAL A 2 51.87 0.40 59.36
CA VAL A 2 52.44 -0.23 58.13
C VAL A 2 52.61 -1.74 58.45
N PRO A 3 52.62 -2.76 57.54
CA PRO A 3 53.22 -2.85 56.18
C PRO A 3 52.32 -3.53 55.11
N GLY A 4 52.58 -3.56 53.81
CA GLY A 4 53.81 -3.56 53.03
C GLY A 4 54.03 -4.94 52.37
N ALA A 5 53.87 -5.06 51.05
CA ALA A 5 54.50 -6.09 50.20
C ALA A 5 54.26 -5.75 48.72
N ARG A 6 55.27 -5.26 47.98
CA ARG A 6 56.26 -6.01 47.16
C ARG A 6 55.67 -6.51 45.82
N ALA A 7 55.95 -5.77 44.74
CA ALA A 7 56.06 -6.31 43.37
C ALA A 7 57.42 -7.02 43.20
N PRO A 8 57.76 -7.73 42.09
CA PRO A 8 57.04 -7.93 40.82
C PRO A 8 57.06 -9.39 40.29
N ALA A 9 56.30 -9.67 39.22
CA ALA A 9 56.74 -10.58 38.17
C ALA A 9 56.01 -10.25 36.86
N ALA A 10 56.77 -9.87 35.84
CA ALA A 10 56.30 -9.70 34.48
C ALA A 10 56.17 -11.06 33.77
N SER A 11 55.36 -11.10 32.70
CA SER A 11 55.18 -12.19 31.73
C SER A 11 54.35 -13.37 32.27
N VAL A 12 53.31 -13.88 31.59
CA VAL A 12 53.37 -14.45 30.25
C VAL A 12 51.95 -14.45 29.61
N LEU A 13 51.90 -14.00 28.34
CA LEU A 13 50.93 -14.24 27.27
C LEU A 13 49.47 -13.74 27.37
N ARG A 14 49.22 -12.72 26.54
CA ARG A 14 48.23 -12.67 25.44
C ARG A 14 46.93 -13.47 25.62
N GLY A 15 45.84 -12.73 25.69
CA GLY A 15 44.53 -13.21 25.23
C GLY A 15 43.44 -12.80 26.18
N LEU A 16 42.65 -11.80 25.78
CA LEU A 16 41.20 -11.65 25.97
C LEU A 16 40.81 -10.21 25.60
N VAL A 17 40.98 -9.88 24.31
CA VAL A 17 40.21 -8.82 23.66
C VAL A 17 39.29 -9.53 22.68
N ALA A 18 38.10 -9.98 23.13
CA ALA A 18 36.96 -10.28 22.26
C ALA A 18 35.75 -10.79 23.06
N LEU A 19 35.01 -9.92 23.75
CA LEU A 19 33.60 -10.20 24.07
C LEU A 19 32.66 -8.99 23.97
N ALA A 20 33.14 -7.78 23.69
CA ALA A 20 32.28 -6.63 23.38
C ALA A 20 31.95 -6.48 21.87
N GLY A 21 32.63 -7.23 21.00
CA GLY A 21 32.50 -7.10 19.53
C GLY A 21 31.40 -7.94 18.88
N ALA A 22 30.82 -8.92 19.58
CA ALA A 22 29.87 -9.86 18.97
C ALA A 22 28.40 -9.41 19.05
N ALA A 23 28.04 -8.48 19.95
CA ALA A 23 26.66 -8.03 20.11
C ALA A 23 26.25 -6.91 19.13
N VAL A 24 27.22 -6.18 18.56
CA VAL A 24 26.97 -5.04 17.65
C VAL A 24 26.71 -5.49 16.21
N LEU A 25 27.10 -6.72 15.84
CA LEU A 25 27.00 -7.25 14.47
C LEU A 25 25.76 -8.13 14.22
N TRP A 26 24.85 -8.25 15.19
CA TRP A 26 23.63 -9.07 15.06
C TRP A 26 22.33 -8.27 14.85
N PHE A 27 22.41 -6.94 14.78
CA PHE A 27 21.31 -6.10 14.33
C PHE A 27 21.57 -5.55 12.93
N SER A 28 21.94 -6.39 11.97
CA SER A 28 21.78 -6.05 10.54
C SER A 28 20.32 -6.26 10.13
N GLY A 29 19.39 -5.62 10.84
CA GLY A 29 18.09 -5.33 10.26
C GLY A 29 18.31 -4.26 9.22
N ALA A 30 18.64 -4.65 7.99
CA ALA A 30 18.77 -3.69 6.89
C ALA A 30 17.40 -3.02 6.72
N ALA A 31 17.28 -1.78 7.21
CA ALA A 31 16.18 -0.92 6.87
C ALA A 31 16.26 -0.69 5.36
N GLU A 32 15.38 -1.35 4.65
CA GLU A 32 15.29 -1.27 3.20
C GLU A 32 14.85 0.16 2.83
N ALA A 33 15.65 0.86 2.02
CA ALA A 33 15.29 2.18 1.53
C ALA A 33 14.01 2.07 0.70
N ARG A 34 13.02 2.90 1.03
CA ARG A 34 11.73 2.92 0.33
C ARG A 34 11.36 4.34 -0.05
N VAL A 35 10.90 4.49 -1.29
CA VAL A 35 10.31 5.75 -1.79
C VAL A 35 8.82 5.69 -1.50
N LEU A 36 8.29 6.68 -0.76
CA LEU A 36 6.86 6.83 -0.52
C LEU A 36 6.32 7.87 -1.51
N LEU A 37 5.38 7.44 -2.34
CA LEU A 37 4.65 8.29 -3.28
C LEU A 37 3.17 8.25 -2.92
N THR A 38 2.49 9.38 -3.03
CA THR A 38 1.04 9.47 -2.87
C THR A 38 0.40 9.99 -4.16
N LEU A 39 -0.89 9.78 -4.34
CA LEU A 39 -1.59 10.33 -5.52
C LEU A 39 -1.63 11.87 -5.50
N ASP A 40 -1.61 12.47 -4.31
CA ASP A 40 -1.60 13.94 -4.13
C ASP A 40 -0.32 14.56 -4.73
N ASP A 41 0.81 13.85 -4.71
CA ASP A 41 2.07 14.28 -5.31
C ASP A 41 1.98 14.43 -6.86
N PHE A 42 0.95 13.82 -7.46
CA PHE A 42 0.69 13.82 -8.90
C PHE A 42 -0.58 14.61 -9.26
N GLY A 43 -1.07 15.45 -8.33
CA GLY A 43 -2.17 16.36 -8.58
C GLY A 43 -3.57 15.75 -8.47
N ALA A 44 -3.69 14.59 -7.82
CA ALA A 44 -5.01 14.06 -7.50
C ALA A 44 -5.74 14.94 -6.48
N VAL A 45 -7.07 15.01 -6.61
CA VAL A 45 -7.93 15.79 -5.72
C VAL A 45 -8.31 14.95 -4.50
N GLY A 46 -8.74 13.71 -4.72
CA GLY A 46 -9.09 12.77 -3.65
C GLY A 46 -10.37 13.12 -2.91
N ASP A 47 -11.35 13.73 -3.58
CA ASP A 47 -12.67 14.11 -3.06
C ASP A 47 -13.79 13.09 -3.36
N GLY A 48 -13.48 12.01 -4.08
CA GLY A 48 -14.40 10.96 -4.49
C GLY A 48 -15.27 11.32 -5.69
N ILE A 49 -14.99 12.45 -6.36
CA ILE A 49 -15.78 12.99 -7.48
C ILE A 49 -14.88 13.30 -8.68
N ALA A 50 -13.74 13.95 -8.43
CA ALA A 50 -12.78 14.31 -9.47
C ALA A 50 -12.16 13.07 -10.12
N ASN A 51 -11.92 13.16 -11.43
CA ASN A 51 -11.25 12.08 -12.14
C ASN A 51 -9.74 12.08 -11.82
N ASP A 52 -9.35 11.23 -10.88
CA ASP A 52 -7.96 11.09 -10.40
C ASP A 52 -7.17 10.03 -11.18
N THR A 53 -7.72 9.51 -12.29
CA THR A 53 -7.12 8.40 -13.05
C THR A 53 -5.74 8.74 -13.58
N GLN A 54 -5.54 9.97 -14.10
CA GLN A 54 -4.25 10.36 -14.66
C GLN A 54 -3.17 10.46 -13.57
N ALA A 55 -3.50 11.09 -12.44
CA ALA A 55 -2.60 11.17 -11.30
C ALA A 55 -2.21 9.76 -10.79
N PHE A 56 -3.14 8.80 -10.82
CA PHE A 56 -2.85 7.42 -10.46
C PHE A 56 -1.92 6.71 -11.46
N VAL A 57 -2.10 6.93 -12.77
CA VAL A 57 -1.20 6.43 -13.81
C VAL A 57 0.21 7.01 -13.66
N ASP A 58 0.31 8.31 -13.41
CA ASP A 58 1.59 9.00 -13.27
C ASP A 58 2.31 8.53 -12.00
N ALA A 59 1.57 8.41 -10.89
CA ALA A 59 2.10 7.88 -9.64
C ALA A 59 2.57 6.42 -9.77
N TRP A 60 1.80 5.58 -10.46
CA TRP A 60 2.18 4.21 -10.76
C TRP A 60 3.46 4.15 -11.61
N THR A 61 3.53 4.97 -12.65
CA THR A 61 4.68 5.02 -13.56
C THR A 61 5.95 5.43 -12.83
N ALA A 62 5.86 6.48 -12.00
CA ALA A 62 6.97 6.92 -11.16
C ALA A 62 7.41 5.84 -10.16
N ALA A 63 6.45 5.19 -9.50
CA ALA A 63 6.74 4.14 -8.52
C ALA A 63 7.39 2.92 -9.18
N CYS A 64 6.87 2.50 -10.34
CA CYS A 64 7.37 1.35 -11.10
C CYS A 64 8.76 1.60 -11.71
N GLY A 65 9.06 2.84 -12.06
CA GLY A 65 10.36 3.29 -12.58
C GLY A 65 11.43 3.60 -11.52
N SER A 66 11.12 3.48 -10.24
CA SER A 66 12.01 3.76 -9.11
C SER A 66 13.20 2.79 -9.05
N GLU A 67 14.39 3.32 -8.72
CA GLU A 67 15.60 2.51 -8.46
C GLU A 67 15.57 1.85 -7.07
N GLU A 68 14.68 2.29 -6.19
CA GLU A 68 14.44 1.75 -4.85
C GLU A 68 13.05 1.13 -4.76
N GLN A 69 12.78 0.37 -3.70
CA GLN A 69 11.43 -0.17 -3.49
C GLN A 69 10.44 0.98 -3.28
N ALA A 70 9.35 0.96 -4.03
CA ALA A 70 8.37 2.05 -3.99
C ALA A 70 7.10 1.62 -3.25
N VAL A 71 6.58 2.53 -2.43
CA VAL A 71 5.28 2.43 -1.79
C VAL A 71 4.39 3.51 -2.38
N LEU A 72 3.41 3.11 -3.18
CA LEU A 72 2.35 3.98 -3.65
C LEU A 72 1.22 3.95 -2.61
N ALA A 73 1.06 5.03 -1.85
CA ALA A 73 0.13 5.10 -0.74
C ALA A 73 -1.12 5.92 -1.07
N VAL A 74 -2.28 5.38 -0.66
CA VAL A 74 -3.56 6.09 -0.62
C VAL A 74 -3.75 6.61 0.81
N PRO A 75 -3.73 7.93 1.03
CA PRO A 75 -3.92 8.54 2.35
C PRO A 75 -5.28 8.24 2.97
N VAL A 76 -5.36 8.34 4.29
CA VAL A 76 -6.64 8.29 5.03
C VAL A 76 -7.46 9.55 4.71
N ALA A 77 -8.78 9.48 4.87
CA ALA A 77 -9.71 10.57 4.61
C ALA A 77 -9.69 11.13 3.17
N LYS A 78 -9.18 10.35 2.21
CA LYS A 78 -9.18 10.66 0.78
C LYS A 78 -9.92 9.57 0.01
N ALA A 79 -10.68 9.97 -1.00
CA ALA A 79 -11.35 9.07 -1.92
C ALA A 79 -10.95 9.43 -3.35
N TYR A 80 -10.29 8.53 -4.07
CA TYR A 80 -9.83 8.79 -5.43
C TYR A 80 -10.72 8.08 -6.43
N GLN A 81 -11.39 8.82 -7.30
CA GLN A 81 -12.23 8.22 -8.33
C GLN A 81 -11.38 7.84 -9.55
N ILE A 82 -11.18 6.54 -9.72
CA ILE A 82 -10.29 5.96 -10.74
C ILE A 82 -11.14 5.26 -11.78
N TRP A 83 -11.08 5.74 -13.02
CA TRP A 83 -11.76 5.14 -14.17
C TRP A 83 -11.00 3.91 -14.67
N PRO A 84 -11.58 3.12 -15.59
CA PRO A 84 -10.90 1.96 -16.14
C PRO A 84 -9.51 2.28 -16.65
N VAL A 85 -8.52 1.62 -16.06
CA VAL A 85 -7.12 1.91 -16.24
C VAL A 85 -6.31 0.62 -16.34
N GLN A 86 -5.30 0.68 -17.20
CA GLN A 86 -4.34 -0.39 -17.38
C GLN A 86 -2.99 0.08 -16.85
N LEU A 87 -2.44 -0.68 -15.91
CA LEU A 87 -1.17 -0.38 -15.26
C LEU A 87 -0.17 -1.48 -15.63
N SER A 88 0.82 -1.09 -16.42
CA SER A 88 1.82 -2.02 -16.95
C SER A 88 3.11 -2.01 -16.15
N GLY A 89 3.74 -3.17 -16.04
CA GLY A 89 5.17 -3.29 -15.76
C GLY A 89 5.99 -3.54 -17.05
N PRO A 90 7.24 -4.03 -16.94
CA PRO A 90 7.92 -4.47 -15.72
C PRO A 90 8.38 -3.30 -14.84
N CYS A 91 8.33 -3.49 -13.52
CA CYS A 91 8.89 -2.52 -12.57
C CYS A 91 10.35 -2.86 -12.26
N LYS A 92 11.17 -1.82 -12.07
CA LYS A 92 12.61 -2.00 -11.78
C LYS A 92 12.85 -2.64 -10.42
N LYS A 93 12.00 -2.29 -9.44
CA LYS A 93 12.01 -2.81 -8.07
C LYS A 93 10.60 -3.21 -7.64
N LYS A 94 10.51 -3.81 -6.44
CA LYS A 94 9.24 -4.17 -5.82
C LYS A 94 8.38 -2.92 -5.61
N LEU A 95 7.12 -3.03 -6.03
CA LEU A 95 6.11 -2.00 -5.86
C LEU A 95 5.08 -2.46 -4.83
N LYS A 96 4.74 -1.59 -3.88
CA LYS A 96 3.72 -1.81 -2.88
C LYS A 96 2.62 -0.77 -3.00
N LEU A 97 1.40 -1.20 -3.32
CA LEU A 97 0.21 -0.37 -3.21
C LEU A 97 -0.32 -0.47 -1.77
N LEU A 98 -0.31 0.65 -1.05
CA LEU A 98 -0.73 0.73 0.36
C LEU A 98 -2.00 1.58 0.48
N VAL A 99 -3.14 0.94 0.72
CA VAL A 99 -4.41 1.65 0.96
C VAL A 99 -4.59 1.85 2.46
N ARG A 100 -4.33 3.06 2.98
CA ARG A 100 -4.31 3.29 4.43
C ARG A 100 -5.74 3.30 4.98
N ALA A 101 -5.99 2.57 6.06
CA ALA A 101 -7.08 2.92 6.96
C ALA A 101 -6.50 3.58 8.19
N SER A 102 -7.27 4.48 8.76
CA SER A 102 -7.02 4.88 10.13
C SER A 102 -7.62 3.76 10.99
N VAL A 103 -6.75 2.94 11.56
CA VAL A 103 -7.14 2.05 12.63
C VAL A 103 -7.17 2.90 13.89
N PRO A 104 -8.30 3.02 14.60
CA PRO A 104 -8.25 3.57 15.94
C PRO A 104 -7.26 2.66 16.70
N CYS A 105 -6.16 3.25 17.16
CA CYS A 105 -5.22 2.52 18.01
C CYS A 105 -6.05 1.88 19.12
N PHE A 106 -5.96 0.55 19.26
CA PHE A 106 -6.76 -0.26 20.17
C PHE A 106 -6.33 0.01 21.62
N SER A 107 -6.54 1.23 22.08
CA SER A 107 -6.44 1.70 23.45
C SER A 107 -7.74 2.42 23.73
N ARG A 108 -8.73 1.61 24.13
CA ARG A 108 -10.08 2.00 24.58
C ARG A 108 -11.05 2.49 23.50
N ALA A 109 -11.95 1.58 23.12
CA ALA A 109 -13.34 1.93 22.93
C ALA A 109 -13.85 2.69 24.16
N PHE A 110 -14.06 4.00 24.04
CA PHE A 110 -14.98 4.74 24.88
C PHE A 110 -15.83 5.60 23.96
N LEU A 111 -17.13 5.55 24.21
CA LEU A 111 -18.19 6.23 23.51
C LEU A 111 -17.96 7.75 23.63
N ASP A 112 -17.48 8.40 22.57
CA ASP A 112 -17.74 9.82 22.41
C ASP A 112 -19.19 9.96 21.95
N VAL A 113 -20.04 10.34 22.89
CA VAL A 113 -21.43 10.77 22.67
C VAL A 113 -21.47 12.15 21.97
N ASP A 114 -20.31 12.73 21.65
CA ASP A 114 -20.16 13.85 20.73
C ASP A 114 -19.79 13.33 19.33
N GLY A 115 -20.78 12.90 18.56
CA GLY A 115 -20.73 12.81 17.09
C GLY A 115 -19.41 12.32 16.47
N GLY A 116 -18.93 11.16 16.91
CA GLY A 116 -17.61 10.62 16.57
C GLY A 116 -17.27 10.73 15.09
N ALA A 117 -16.16 11.39 14.79
CA ALA A 117 -15.57 11.42 13.46
C ALA A 117 -15.20 9.98 13.05
N GLY A 118 -16.11 9.34 12.31
CA GLY A 118 -15.89 8.05 11.68
C GLY A 118 -14.56 8.08 10.96
N GLN A 119 -13.67 7.17 11.32
CA GLN A 119 -12.30 7.16 10.87
C GLN A 119 -12.27 6.80 9.38
N ILE A 120 -12.24 7.81 8.49
CA ILE A 120 -12.42 7.59 7.05
C ILE A 120 -11.16 6.92 6.49
N ALA A 121 -11.31 5.67 6.04
CA ALA A 121 -10.28 4.96 5.30
C ALA A 121 -9.96 5.65 3.98
N GLY A 122 -8.70 5.55 3.54
CA GLY A 122 -8.35 5.85 2.15
C GLY A 122 -9.11 4.92 1.23
N THR A 123 -9.71 5.48 0.18
CA THR A 123 -10.59 4.75 -0.72
C THR A 123 -10.19 4.96 -2.17
N ILE A 124 -10.09 3.88 -2.93
CA ILE A 124 -10.08 3.92 -4.40
C ILE A 124 -11.49 3.53 -4.85
N VAL A 125 -12.17 4.40 -5.58
CA VAL A 125 -13.57 4.21 -5.99
C VAL A 125 -13.71 4.19 -7.51
N ALA A 126 -14.53 3.28 -8.03
CA ALA A 126 -14.85 3.23 -9.44
C ALA A 126 -15.97 4.20 -9.82
N PRO A 127 -16.09 4.60 -11.09
CA PRO A 127 -17.27 5.28 -11.60
C PRO A 127 -18.48 4.34 -11.53
N ALA A 128 -19.62 4.85 -11.06
CA ALA A 128 -20.81 4.05 -10.78
C ALA A 128 -21.54 3.58 -12.06
N SER A 129 -21.47 4.38 -13.13
CA SER A 129 -22.21 4.10 -14.35
C SER A 129 -21.37 3.28 -15.33
N PRO A 130 -21.89 2.16 -15.88
CA PRO A 130 -21.21 1.43 -16.94
C PRO A 130 -20.94 2.25 -18.20
N ASP A 131 -21.73 3.29 -18.45
CA ASP A 131 -21.56 4.14 -19.63
C ASP A 131 -20.35 5.09 -19.47
N GLU A 132 -19.92 5.37 -18.23
CA GLU A 132 -18.66 6.08 -17.95
C GLU A 132 -17.44 5.23 -18.35
N TRP A 133 -17.61 3.92 -18.52
CA TRP A 133 -16.52 3.03 -18.93
C TRP A 133 -16.44 2.87 -20.46
N ALA A 134 -17.28 3.58 -21.22
CA ALA A 134 -17.34 3.51 -22.67
C ALA A 134 -15.99 3.78 -23.34
N GLY A 135 -15.69 3.04 -24.40
CA GLY A 135 -14.42 3.12 -25.15
C GLY A 135 -13.27 2.32 -24.54
N ARG A 136 -13.48 1.63 -23.41
CA ARG A 136 -12.54 0.67 -22.81
C ARG A 136 -13.17 -0.71 -22.65
N ASP A 137 -12.36 -1.69 -22.27
CA ASP A 137 -12.85 -3.03 -21.93
C ASP A 137 -13.69 -2.95 -20.65
N PRO A 138 -15.02 -3.13 -20.73
CA PRO A 138 -15.91 -2.96 -19.58
C PRO A 138 -15.70 -4.04 -18.51
N MET A 139 -14.93 -5.10 -18.80
CA MET A 139 -14.60 -6.15 -17.84
C MET A 139 -13.35 -5.84 -17.01
N LYS A 140 -12.64 -4.75 -17.32
CA LYS A 140 -11.33 -4.43 -16.72
C LYS A 140 -11.34 -3.04 -16.11
N TRP A 141 -11.52 -2.99 -14.80
CA TRP A 141 -11.41 -1.75 -14.04
C TRP A 141 -9.96 -1.37 -13.74
N LEU A 142 -9.34 -2.10 -12.81
CA LEU A 142 -7.97 -1.91 -12.36
C LEU A 142 -7.13 -3.07 -12.88
N TYR A 143 -6.73 -3.01 -14.14
CA TYR A 143 -6.02 -4.11 -14.78
C TYR A 143 -4.51 -3.91 -14.70
N ILE A 144 -3.87 -4.67 -13.81
CA ILE A 144 -2.44 -4.63 -13.60
C ILE A 144 -1.79 -5.84 -14.29
N TYR A 145 -0.80 -5.62 -15.14
CA TYR A 145 -0.18 -6.70 -15.91
C TYR A 145 1.33 -6.50 -16.11
N GLY A 146 2.05 -7.61 -16.26
CA GLY A 146 3.50 -7.60 -16.50
C GLY A 146 4.33 -7.08 -15.33
N VAL A 147 3.86 -7.25 -14.09
CA VAL A 147 4.54 -6.77 -12.87
C VAL A 147 4.95 -7.96 -12.01
N ASP A 148 6.23 -8.02 -11.67
CA ASP A 148 6.76 -9.00 -10.73
C ASP A 148 6.91 -8.38 -9.33
N GLY A 149 6.48 -9.11 -8.29
CA GLY A 149 6.66 -8.68 -6.90
C GLY A 149 5.78 -7.51 -6.45
N LEU A 150 4.65 -7.25 -7.12
CA LEU A 150 3.62 -6.33 -6.65
C LEU A 150 3.00 -6.85 -5.35
N SER A 151 2.82 -5.96 -4.38
CA SER A 151 2.03 -6.24 -3.18
C SER A 151 0.95 -5.17 -2.99
N VAL A 152 -0.27 -5.60 -2.69
CA VAL A 152 -1.37 -4.72 -2.29
C VAL A 152 -1.69 -5.00 -0.83
N SER A 153 -1.73 -3.96 0.00
CA SER A 153 -1.93 -4.11 1.44
C SER A 153 -2.50 -2.82 2.06
N GLY A 154 -2.74 -2.86 3.36
CA GLY A 154 -3.31 -1.76 4.12
C GLY A 154 -4.67 -2.15 4.68
N GLY A 155 -5.34 -1.19 5.32
CA GLY A 155 -6.66 -1.42 5.92
C GLY A 155 -7.78 -0.64 5.24
N GLY A 156 -7.48 0.13 4.19
CA GLY A 156 -8.47 0.95 3.50
C GLY A 156 -9.27 0.18 2.44
N THR A 157 -9.99 0.92 1.60
CA THR A 157 -11.04 0.34 0.73
C THR A 157 -10.70 0.47 -0.76
N ILE A 158 -10.99 -0.57 -1.53
CA ILE A 158 -11.08 -0.52 -2.99
C ILE A 158 -12.52 -0.86 -3.36
N ASP A 159 -13.30 0.13 -3.75
CA ASP A 159 -14.73 0.01 -4.05
C ASP A 159 -14.99 0.05 -5.56
N GLY A 160 -15.39 -1.09 -6.12
CA GLY A 160 -15.69 -1.24 -7.54
C GLY A 160 -17.08 -0.75 -7.98
N VAL A 161 -17.93 -0.28 -7.06
CA VAL A 161 -19.30 0.20 -7.32
C VAL A 161 -20.10 -0.74 -8.24
N GLY A 162 -20.05 -2.04 -7.93
CA GLY A 162 -20.49 -3.09 -8.85
C GLY A 162 -22.00 -3.26 -9.04
N GLN A 163 -22.86 -2.60 -8.26
CA GLN A 163 -24.31 -2.90 -8.25
C GLN A 163 -24.97 -2.76 -9.63
N GLU A 164 -24.69 -1.67 -10.35
CA GLU A 164 -25.19 -1.45 -11.72
C GLU A 164 -24.60 -2.45 -12.72
N TRP A 165 -23.33 -2.82 -12.53
CA TRP A 165 -22.64 -3.84 -13.34
C TRP A 165 -23.30 -5.22 -13.20
N TRP A 166 -23.58 -5.65 -11.98
CA TRP A 166 -24.22 -6.94 -11.72
C TRP A 166 -25.70 -6.95 -12.14
N ALA A 167 -26.41 -5.83 -12.00
CA ALA A 167 -27.79 -5.69 -12.48
C ALA A 167 -27.92 -5.90 -13.99
N ARG A 168 -26.90 -5.52 -14.77
CA ARG A 168 -26.83 -5.76 -16.23
C ARG A 168 -26.30 -7.14 -16.61
N SER A 169 -25.59 -7.82 -15.71
CA SER A 169 -24.89 -9.09 -15.99
C SER A 169 -25.82 -10.31 -16.13
N CYS A 170 -27.11 -10.20 -15.77
CA CYS A 170 -28.07 -11.31 -15.88
C CYS A 170 -29.38 -10.92 -16.59
N LYS A 171 -29.44 -11.13 -17.92
CA LYS A 171 -30.69 -11.39 -18.65
C LYS A 171 -30.48 -12.46 -19.73
N ARG A 172 -30.18 -13.70 -19.34
CA ARG A 172 -30.55 -14.84 -20.19
C ARG A 172 -32.08 -14.91 -20.16
N LYS A 173 -32.75 -14.29 -21.14
CA LYS A 173 -34.12 -14.73 -21.44
C LYS A 173 -33.97 -16.21 -21.77
N LYS A 174 -34.51 -17.10 -20.92
CA LYS A 174 -34.83 -18.44 -21.37
C LYS A 174 -35.81 -18.23 -22.50
N THR A 175 -35.32 -18.22 -23.74
CA THR A 175 -36.15 -18.43 -24.90
C THR A 175 -36.89 -19.71 -24.58
N GLN A 176 -38.19 -19.58 -24.31
CA GLN A 176 -39.11 -20.71 -24.18
C GLN A 176 -38.81 -21.59 -25.39
N VAL A 177 -38.20 -22.76 -25.14
CA VAL A 177 -38.03 -23.78 -26.17
C VAL A 177 -39.45 -24.11 -26.58
N ARG A 178 -39.87 -23.55 -27.72
CA ARG A 178 -41.16 -23.84 -28.31
C ARG A 178 -41.00 -25.23 -28.91
N THR A 179 -41.27 -26.24 -28.10
CA THR A 179 -41.44 -27.60 -28.58
C THR A 179 -42.59 -27.57 -29.58
N LEU A 180 -42.25 -27.77 -30.85
CA LEU A 180 -43.15 -28.24 -31.90
C LEU A 180 -42.48 -29.47 -32.51
#